data_AF-A0A379W1N6-F1
#
_entry.id   AF-A0A379W1N6-F1
#
_cell.length_a   1.000
_cell.length_b   1.000
_cell.length_c   1.000
_cell.angle_alpha   90.00
_cell.angle_beta   90.00
_cell.angle_gamma   90.00
#
_symmetry.space_group_name_H-M   'P 1'
#
loop_
_entity.id
_entity.type
_entity.pdbx_description
1 polymer ?
#
loop_
_entity_poly.entity_id
_entity_poly.type
_entity_poly.pdbx_seq_one_letter_code
_entity_poly.pdbx_strand_id
1 'polypeptide(L)'
;MTLLEAMSYGIPCISSDCMSGPRDMIKPGLNGELYTPGAIDDFVGHLNRVISGEVKYQHDIIPGTIERFYDVLYFKILIMRYSRNYKSDHYEQKIF
;
A
#
# COMPACT_ATOMS: atom_id res chain seq x y z
N MET A 1 -6.47 -7.66 -2.08
CA MET A 1 -5.48 -8.74 -2.28
C MET A 1 -4.77 -8.59 -3.62
N THR A 2 -5.48 -8.41 -4.73
CA THR A 2 -4.90 -8.28 -6.09
C THR A 2 -3.78 -7.25 -6.25
N LEU A 3 -3.88 -6.07 -5.65
CA LEU A 3 -2.81 -5.06 -5.73
C LEU A 3 -1.51 -5.53 -5.04
N LEU A 4 -1.61 -6.18 -3.88
CA LEU A 4 -0.45 -6.73 -3.17
C LEU A 4 0.15 -7.92 -3.93
N GLU A 5 -0.69 -8.76 -4.52
CA GLU A 5 -0.24 -9.88 -5.35
C GLU A 5 0.57 -9.35 -6.53
N ALA A 6 0.02 -8.42 -7.32
CA ALA A 6 0.72 -7.80 -8.44
C ALA A 6 2.07 -7.17 -8.00
N MET A 7 2.06 -6.36 -6.94
CA MET A 7 3.28 -5.73 -6.44
C MET A 7 4.29 -6.73 -5.87
N SER A 8 3.85 -7.86 -5.32
CA SER A 8 4.76 -8.92 -4.85
C SER A 8 5.57 -9.57 -5.98
N TYR A 9 5.06 -9.51 -7.21
CA TYR A 9 5.75 -9.91 -8.44
C TYR A 9 6.41 -8.75 -9.18
N GLY A 10 6.51 -7.59 -8.54
CA GLY A 10 7.16 -6.40 -9.12
C GLY A 10 6.34 -5.71 -10.20
N ILE A 11 5.01 -5.85 -10.19
CA ILE A 11 4.12 -5.22 -11.17
C ILE A 11 3.56 -3.91 -10.57
N PRO A 12 3.79 -2.74 -11.19
CA PRO A 12 3.24 -1.48 -10.72
C PRO A 12 1.72 -1.44 -10.92
N CYS A 13 1.01 -0.72 -10.05
CA CYS A 13 -0.45 -0.66 -10.08
C CYS A 13 -0.97 0.77 -10.21
N ILE A 14 -1.81 1.03 -11.20
CA ILE A 14 -2.63 2.24 -11.26
C ILE A 14 -4.02 1.88 -10.74
N SER A 15 -4.50 2.56 -9.69
CA SER A 15 -5.80 2.26 -9.08
C SER A 15 -6.55 3.53 -8.70
N SER A 16 -7.88 3.46 -8.62
CA SER A 16 -8.66 4.55 -8.04
C SER A 16 -8.34 4.68 -6.55
N ASP A 17 -8.24 5.90 -6.03
CA ASP A 17 -8.12 6.20 -4.60
C ASP A 17 -9.49 6.07 -3.90
N CYS A 18 -10.09 4.89 -4.00
CA CYS A 18 -11.33 4.57 -3.32
C CYS A 18 -11.08 4.29 -1.83
N MET A 19 -12.10 4.57 -1.02
CA MET A 19 -12.15 4.03 0.33
C MET A 19 -12.41 2.52 0.24
N SER A 20 -11.52 1.64 0.67
CA SER A 20 -10.19 1.85 1.29
C SER A 20 -9.18 0.83 0.77
N GLY A 21 -7.89 1.02 1.07
CA GLY A 21 -6.84 0.04 0.75
C GLY A 21 -5.83 0.53 -0.28
N PRO A 22 -6.20 0.98 -1.49
CA PRO A 22 -5.24 1.41 -2.52
C PRO A 22 -4.18 2.38 -2.02
N ARG A 23 -4.59 3.42 -1.27
CA ARG A 23 -3.69 4.40 -0.65
C ARG A 23 -2.72 3.85 0.39
N ASP A 24 -3.01 2.68 0.97
CA ASP A 24 -2.11 2.03 1.91
C ASP A 24 -1.02 1.23 1.20
N MET A 25 -1.21 0.90 -0.09
CA MET A 25 -0.33 0.01 -0.86
C MET A 25 0.47 0.79 -1.91
N ILE A 26 -0.20 1.70 -2.62
CA ILE A 26 0.37 2.47 -3.72
C ILE A 26 1.09 3.71 -3.18
N LYS A 27 2.32 3.89 -3.66
CA LYS A 27 3.19 5.05 -3.48
C LYS A 27 3.38 5.69 -4.87
N PRO A 28 2.62 6.77 -5.18
CA PRO A 28 2.69 7.47 -6.47
C PRO A 28 4.13 7.74 -6.92
N GLY A 29 4.43 7.48 -8.19
CA GLY A 29 5.78 7.62 -8.78
C GLY A 29 6.78 6.52 -8.42
N LEU A 30 6.47 5.61 -7.49
CA LEU A 30 7.39 4.55 -7.05
C LEU A 30 6.91 3.15 -7.48
N ASN A 31 5.69 2.77 -7.12
CA ASN A 31 5.15 1.44 -7.39
C ASN A 31 3.80 1.48 -8.13
N GLY A 32 3.41 2.63 -8.66
CA GLY A 32 2.10 2.83 -9.24
C GLY A 32 1.61 4.27 -9.11
N GLU A 33 0.32 4.48 -9.37
CA GLU A 33 -0.37 5.77 -9.26
C GLU A 33 -1.77 5.62 -8.69
N LEU A 34 -2.29 6.71 -8.14
CA LEU A 34 -3.65 6.82 -7.66
C LEU A 34 -4.39 7.92 -8.43
N TYR A 35 -5.63 7.65 -8.82
CA TYR A 35 -6.51 8.66 -9.40
C TYR A 35 -7.80 8.80 -8.59
N THR A 36 -8.39 9.99 -8.57
CA THR A 36 -9.65 10.22 -7.82
C THR A 36 -10.77 9.37 -8.43
N PRO A 37 -11.61 8.67 -7.63
CA PRO A 37 -12.76 7.93 -8.17
C PRO A 37 -13.62 8.80 -9.10
N GLY A 38 -13.84 8.33 -10.33
CA GLY A 38 -14.58 9.05 -11.37
C GLY A 38 -13.76 10.04 -12.20
N ALA A 39 -12.52 10.35 -11.82
CA ALA A 39 -11.60 11.17 -12.61
C ALA A 39 -10.94 10.33 -13.71
N ILE A 40 -11.69 10.06 -14.78
CA ILE A 40 -11.23 9.23 -15.90
C ILE A 40 -10.05 9.87 -16.64
N ASP A 41 -10.02 11.20 -16.75
CA ASP A 41 -8.92 11.91 -17.41
C ASP A 41 -7.58 11.69 -16.70
N ASP A 42 -7.58 11.69 -15.36
CA ASP A 42 -6.40 11.38 -14.56
C ASP A 42 -5.94 9.94 -14.82
N PHE A 43 -6.87 8.98 -14.78
CA PHE A 43 -6.59 7.58 -15.07
C PHE A 43 -5.94 7.39 -16.45
N VAL A 44 -6.53 7.98 -17.49
CA VAL A 44 -5.98 7.96 -18.86
C VAL A 44 -4.61 8.62 -18.92
N GLY A 45 -4.43 9.74 -18.22
CA GLY A 45 -3.14 10.42 -18.11
C GLY A 45 -2.05 9.55 -17.47
N HIS A 46 -2.37 8.78 -16.42
CA HIS A 46 -1.44 7.82 -15.83
C HIS A 46 -1.09 6.70 -16.81
N LEU A 47 -2.07 6.12 -17.51
CA LEU A 47 -1.82 5.07 -18.50
C LEU A 47 -0.91 5.56 -19.64
N ASN A 48 -1.20 6.73 -20.21
CA ASN A 48 -0.42 7.27 -21.33
C ASN A 48 1.03 7.54 -20.95
N ARG A 49 1.30 8.04 -19.74
CA ARG A 49 2.66 8.26 -19.25
C ARG A 49 3.46 6.97 -19.09
N VAL A 50 2.81 5.88 -18.68
CA VAL A 50 3.46 4.57 -18.58
C VAL A 50 3.71 3.96 -19.96
N ILE A 51 2.72 4.00 -20.85
CA ILE A 51 2.81 3.43 -22.21
C ILE A 51 3.87 4.16 -23.05
N SER A 52 3.95 5.49 -22.94
CA SER A 52 4.95 6.31 -23.64
C SER A 52 6.37 6.17 -23.07
N GLY A 53 6.50 5.62 -21.86
CA GLY A 53 7.77 5.55 -21.15
C GLY A 53 8.20 6.86 -20.48
N GLU A 54 7.34 7.89 -20.46
CA GLU A 54 7.56 9.11 -19.68
C GLU A 54 7.72 8.78 -18.19
N VAL A 55 6.90 7.85 -17.69
CA VAL A 55 7.03 7.27 -16.36
C VAL A 55 7.46 5.81 -16.51
N LYS A 56 8.54 5.45 -15.82
CA LYS A 56 9.04 4.08 -15.78
C LYS A 56 9.23 3.63 -14.34
N TYR A 57 8.67 2.49 -14.01
CA TYR A 57 8.85 1.88 -12.69
C TYR A 57 9.99 0.86 -12.72
N GLN A 58 10.73 0.78 -11.62
CA GLN A 58 11.79 -0.21 -11.43
C GLN A 58 11.16 -1.47 -10.83
N HIS A 59 10.88 -2.46 -11.68
CA HIS A 59 10.16 -3.68 -11.29
C HIS A 59 10.86 -4.44 -10.14
N ASP A 60 12.19 -4.48 -10.14
CA ASP A 60 12.98 -5.21 -9.14
C ASP A 60 12.84 -4.68 -7.71
N ILE A 61 12.51 -3.39 -7.54
CA ILE A 61 12.37 -2.77 -6.21
C ILE A 61 10.92 -2.78 -5.70
N ILE A 62 9.93 -2.95 -6.58
CA ILE A 62 8.50 -2.86 -6.23
C ILE A 62 8.10 -3.85 -5.12
N PRO A 63 8.55 -5.12 -5.08
CA PRO A 63 8.20 -6.04 -3.99
C PRO A 63 8.59 -5.50 -2.61
N GLY A 64 9.75 -4.84 -2.52
CA GLY A 64 10.21 -4.20 -1.28
C GLY A 64 9.35 -3.01 -0.83
N THR A 65 8.60 -2.38 -1.74
CA THR A 65 7.78 -1.21 -1.40
C THR A 65 6.56 -1.54 -0.54
N ILE A 66 6.13 -2.81 -0.53
CA ILE A 66 5.00 -3.33 0.24
C ILE A 66 5.43 -4.25 1.40
N GLU A 67 6.69 -4.15 1.86
CA GLU A 67 7.29 -5.06 2.85
C GLU A 67 6.40 -5.34 4.07
N ARG A 68 5.74 -4.30 4.61
CA ARG A 68 4.86 -4.39 5.80
C ARG A 68 3.67 -5.35 5.64
N PHE A 69 3.34 -5.72 4.42
CA PHE A 69 2.22 -6.60 4.10
C PHE A 69 2.64 -8.07 3.93
N TYR A 70 3.95 -8.39 3.93
CA TYR A 70 4.40 -9.79 3.93
C TYR A 70 4.19 -10.45 5.30
N ASP A 71 3.83 -11.73 5.29
CA ASP A 71 3.35 -12.48 6.46
C ASP A 71 4.18 -12.28 7.73
N VAL A 72 5.50 -12.49 7.65
CA VAL A 72 6.38 -12.41 8.82
C VAL A 72 6.32 -11.03 9.47
N LEU A 73 6.40 -9.96 8.67
CA LEU A 73 6.39 -8.60 9.18
C LEU A 73 4.98 -8.17 9.61
N TYR A 74 3.95 -8.57 8.86
CA TYR A 74 2.55 -8.34 9.18
C TYR A 74 2.20 -8.92 10.57
N PHE A 75 2.46 -10.21 10.80
CA PHE A 75 2.16 -10.86 12.08
C PHE A 75 3.01 -10.28 13.22
N LYS A 76 4.27 -9.93 12.97
CA LYS A 76 5.12 -9.25 13.94
C LYS A 76 4.51 -7.91 14.39
N ILE A 77 4.08 -7.06 13.45
CA ILE A 77 3.45 -5.77 13.74
C ILE A 77 2.13 -5.97 14.50
N LEU A 78 1.32 -6.94 14.07
CA LEU A 78 0.05 -7.27 14.69
C LEU A 78 0.23 -7.66 16.17
N ILE A 79 1.15 -8.58 16.46
CA ILE A 79 1.46 -9.03 17.82
C ILE A 79 1.98 -7.87 18.67
N MET A 80 2.90 -7.05 18.14
CA MET A 80 3.41 -5.88 18.88
C MET A 80 2.30 -4.89 19.24
N ARG A 81 1.37 -4.61 18.32
CA ARG A 81 0.24 -3.72 18.58
C ARG A 81 -0.71 -4.31 19.62
N TYR A 82 -1.00 -5.60 19.52
CA TYR A 82 -1.82 -6.31 20.50
C TYR A 82 -1.21 -6.25 21.91
N SER A 83 0.09 -6.54 22.04
CA SER A 83 0.77 -6.48 23.35
C SER A 83 0.88 -5.06 23.93
N ARG A 84 0.97 -4.02 23.09
CA ARG A 84 0.94 -2.62 23.58
C ARG A 84 -0.42 -2.25 24.15
N ASN A 85 -1.49 -2.58 23.43
CA ASN A 85 -2.86 -2.28 23.89
C ASN A 85 -3.21 -3.07 25.15
N TYR A 86 -2.81 -4.34 25.23
CA TYR A 86 -3.01 -5.13 26.46
C TYR A 86 -2.33 -4.52 27.70
N LYS A 87 -1.13 -3.93 27.54
CA LYS A 87 -0.43 -3.26 28.65
C LYS A 87 -1.06 -1.91 29.03
N SER A 88 -1.60 -1.14 28.07
CA SER A 88 -2.28 0.13 28.39
C SER A 88 -3.59 -0.10 29.15
N ASP A 89 -4.39 -1.09 28.73
CA ASP A 89 -5.69 -1.38 29.34
C ASP A 89 -5.56 -1.82 30.81
N HIS A 90 -4.49 -2.54 31.14
CA HIS A 90 -4.18 -2.93 32.51
C HIS A 90 -3.55 -1.83 33.38
N TYR A 91 -2.97 -0.78 32.79
CA TYR A 91 -2.51 0.38 33.54
C TYR A 91 -3.67 1.31 33.90
N GLU A 92 -4.64 1.52 33.00
CA GLU A 92 -5.83 2.33 33.30
C GLU A 92 -6.73 1.68 34.38
N GLN A 93 -6.81 0.35 34.42
CA GLN A 93 -7.54 -0.38 35.47
C GLN A 93 -6.87 -0.35 36.86
N LYS A 94 -5.61 0.10 36.98
CA LYS A 94 -4.90 0.22 38.27
C LYS A 94 -4.87 1.63 38.84
N ILE A 95 -5.42 2.61 38.12
CA ILE A 95 -5.42 4.03 38.51
C ILE A 95 -6.74 4.44 39.20
N PHE A 96 -7.67 3.51 39.41
CA PHE A 96 -8.89 3.70 40.19
C PHE A 96 -8.92 2.80 41.43
#